data_AF-A0A5P1UVI9-F1
#
_entry.id   AF-A0A5P1UVI9-F1
#
_cell.length_a   1.000
_cell.length_b   1.000
_cell.length_c   1.000
_cell.angle_alpha   90.00
_cell.angle_beta   90.00
_cell.angle_gamma   90.00
#
_symmetry.space_group_name_H-M   'P 1'
#
loop_
_entity.id
_entity.type
_entity.pdbx_description
1 polymer ?
#
loop_
_entity_poly.entity_id
_entity_poly.type
_entity_poly.pdbx_seq_one_letter_code
_entity_poly.pdbx_strand_id
1 'polypeptide(L)'
;MLDIECVFDENTDLSGLDLGHLRITNDGKEIINSIDLGNSGEMMIFLSLPLLLYGLESLLRGKSKEFEFIGVDSSKFIIEFKIDEKRYIKVFYQKEMVFCGEIKRVVSEFYFACKSTWDKYSRILPEDDMCRDDIELYLTRLYSVLKSS
;
A
#
# COMPACT_ATOMS: atom_id res chain seq x y z
N MET A 1 1.85 -15.89 1.57
CA MET A 1 0.68 -15.01 1.79
C MET A 1 1.26 -13.68 2.20
N LEU A 2 0.96 -12.63 1.43
CA LEU A 2 1.38 -11.28 1.79
C LEU A 2 0.48 -10.75 2.90
N ASP A 3 1.10 -10.21 3.93
CA ASP A 3 0.44 -9.47 5.00
C ASP A 3 1.06 -8.07 5.07
N ILE A 4 0.23 -7.04 5.12
CA ILE A 4 0.67 -5.64 5.15
C ILE A 4 0.09 -4.96 6.37
N GLU A 5 0.97 -4.45 7.20
CA GLU A 5 0.66 -3.80 8.44
C GLU A 5 1.09 -2.33 8.36
N CYS A 6 0.17 -1.43 8.73
CA CYS A 6 0.49 -0.04 8.99
C CYS A 6 0.67 0.15 10.50
N VAL A 7 1.87 0.57 10.88
CA VAL A 7 2.30 0.77 12.25
C VAL A 7 2.31 2.27 12.53
N PHE A 8 1.58 2.70 13.54
CA PHE A 8 1.53 4.09 14.01
C PHE A 8 2.12 4.16 15.41
N ASP A 9 2.58 5.34 15.84
CA ASP A 9 2.93 5.57 17.25
C ASP A 9 1.65 5.49 18.10
N GLU A 10 1.72 4.76 19.22
CA GLU A 10 0.58 4.38 20.06
C GLU A 10 0.02 5.55 20.89
N ASN A 11 0.66 6.73 20.85
CA ASN A 11 0.33 7.88 21.70
C ASN A 11 -0.35 9.05 20.97
N THR A 12 -0.76 8.88 19.71
CA THR A 12 -1.22 9.99 18.86
C THR A 12 -2.72 9.87 18.58
N ASP A 13 -3.48 10.96 18.83
CA ASP A 13 -4.83 11.12 18.30
C ASP A 13 -4.73 11.16 16.76
N LEU A 14 -5.16 10.08 16.10
CA LEU A 14 -4.82 9.87 14.69
C LEU A 14 -5.47 10.91 13.76
N SER A 15 -4.67 11.53 12.90
CA SER A 15 -5.11 12.36 11.76
C SER A 15 -4.66 11.76 10.43
N GLY A 16 -5.27 12.21 9.31
CA GLY A 16 -4.86 11.80 7.96
C GLY A 16 -3.44 12.22 7.59
N LEU A 17 -2.86 13.18 8.33
CA LEU A 17 -1.50 13.67 8.17
C LEU A 17 -0.48 12.94 9.04
N ASP A 18 -0.92 11.97 9.83
CA ASP A 18 -0.03 11.30 10.76
C ASP A 18 0.94 10.37 10.05
N LEU A 19 2.16 10.44 10.55
CA LEU A 19 3.25 9.60 10.12
C LEU A 19 3.09 8.20 10.70
N GLY A 20 3.36 7.23 9.86
CA GLY A 20 3.44 5.83 10.23
C GLY A 20 4.38 5.07 9.31
N HIS A 21 4.53 3.80 9.64
CA HIS A 21 5.39 2.87 8.94
C HIS A 21 4.57 1.81 8.22
N LEU A 22 5.01 1.45 7.02
CA LEU A 22 4.56 0.27 6.31
C LEU A 22 5.49 -0.92 6.59
N ARG A 23 4.89 -2.06 6.88
CA ARG A 23 5.56 -3.36 7.01
C ARG A 23 4.84 -4.38 6.15
N ILE A 24 5.59 -5.15 5.34
CA ILE A 24 5.06 -6.24 4.53
C ILE A 24 5.82 -7.52 4.87
N THR A 25 5.05 -8.57 5.16
CA THR A 25 5.58 -9.92 5.35
C THR A 25 5.04 -10.86 4.26
N ASN A 26 5.81 -11.87 3.90
CA ASN A 26 5.40 -12.98 3.06
C ASN A 26 5.64 -14.30 3.78
N ASP A 27 4.58 -15.07 4.02
CA ASP A 27 4.65 -16.34 4.74
C ASP A 27 5.33 -16.18 6.12
N GLY A 28 5.00 -15.09 6.81
CA GLY A 28 5.56 -14.73 8.13
C GLY A 28 6.98 -14.18 8.10
N LYS A 29 7.63 -14.10 6.93
CA LYS A 29 8.95 -13.47 6.79
C LYS A 29 8.79 -12.03 6.34
N GLU A 30 9.42 -11.12 7.05
CA GLU A 30 9.49 -9.73 6.63
C GLU A 30 10.23 -9.58 5.30
N ILE A 31 9.62 -8.84 4.37
CA ILE A 31 10.18 -8.58 3.04
C ILE A 31 10.29 -7.08 2.73
N ILE A 32 9.47 -6.25 3.37
CA ILE A 32 9.55 -4.79 3.31
C ILE A 32 9.30 -4.25 4.71
N ASN A 33 10.17 -3.38 5.19
CA ASN A 33 9.99 -2.72 6.47
C ASN A 33 10.54 -1.30 6.38
N SER A 34 9.64 -0.33 6.51
CA SER A 34 10.01 1.08 6.53
C SER A 34 10.62 1.54 7.86
N ILE A 35 10.41 0.80 8.95
CA ILE A 35 10.99 1.11 10.27
C ILE A 35 12.52 1.04 10.21
N ASP A 36 13.07 0.14 9.39
CA ASP A 36 14.53 0.00 9.19
C ASP A 36 15.18 1.24 8.57
N LEU A 37 14.37 2.15 8.00
CA LEU A 37 14.82 3.43 7.45
C LEU A 37 14.77 4.56 8.51
N GLY A 38 14.32 4.28 9.73
CA GLY A 38 14.06 5.26 10.79
C GLY A 38 13.06 6.33 10.32
N ASN A 39 13.22 7.57 10.80
CA ASN A 39 12.37 8.69 10.43
C ASN A 39 12.33 8.96 8.91
N SER A 40 13.31 8.48 8.14
CA SER A 40 13.28 8.61 6.67
C SER A 40 12.31 7.63 6.00
N GLY A 41 11.81 6.62 6.72
CA GLY A 41 10.83 5.66 6.26
C GLY A 41 9.41 5.91 6.75
N GLU A 42 9.22 6.87 7.66
CA GLU A 42 7.91 7.37 8.03
C GLU A 42 7.21 7.98 6.80
N MET A 43 5.89 7.82 6.74
CA MET A 43 5.07 8.38 5.67
C MET A 43 3.68 8.72 6.19
N MET A 44 3.01 9.70 5.58
CA MET A 44 1.61 9.98 5.82
C MET A 44 0.78 8.82 5.27
N ILE A 45 0.45 7.83 6.12
CA ILE A 45 -0.10 6.54 5.69
C ILE A 45 -1.43 6.74 4.95
N PHE A 46 -2.34 7.54 5.49
CA PHE A 46 -3.67 7.72 4.90
C PHE A 46 -3.66 8.48 3.57
N LEU A 47 -2.64 9.28 3.29
CA LEU A 47 -2.40 9.85 1.96
C LEU A 47 -1.66 8.89 1.01
N SER A 48 -0.86 7.99 1.58
CA SER A 48 -0.06 7.02 0.83
C SER A 48 -0.89 5.85 0.30
N LEU A 49 -1.84 5.33 1.09
CA LEU A 49 -2.66 4.18 0.69
C LEU A 49 -3.49 4.43 -0.59
N PRO A 50 -4.17 5.58 -0.78
CA PRO A 50 -4.85 5.91 -2.04
C PRO A 50 -3.94 5.84 -3.26
N LEU A 51 -2.71 6.36 -3.15
CA LEU A 51 -1.74 6.36 -4.25
C LEU A 51 -1.29 4.94 -4.60
N LEU A 52 -1.04 4.12 -3.59
CA LEU A 52 -0.73 2.70 -3.75
C LEU A 52 -1.88 1.96 -4.46
N LEU A 53 -3.11 2.12 -3.98
CA LEU A 53 -4.30 1.50 -4.55
C LEU A 53 -4.53 1.93 -6.00
N TYR A 54 -4.35 3.22 -6.30
CA TYR A 54 -4.46 3.76 -7.66
C TYR A 54 -3.44 3.14 -8.62
N GLY A 55 -2.17 3.05 -8.21
CA GLY A 55 -1.11 2.46 -9.03
C GLY A 55 -1.36 0.98 -9.30
N LEU A 56 -1.77 0.22 -8.27
CA LEU A 56 -2.14 -1.19 -8.41
C LEU A 56 -3.35 -1.38 -9.31
N GLU A 57 -4.36 -0.50 -9.25
CA GLU A 57 -5.49 -0.49 -10.20
C GLU A 57 -5.00 -0.35 -11.64
N SER A 58 -4.07 0.57 -11.87
CA SER A 58 -3.49 0.84 -13.21
C SER A 58 -2.77 -0.40 -13.78
N LEU A 59 -1.97 -1.08 -12.96
CA LEU A 59 -1.30 -2.33 -13.33
C LEU A 59 -2.33 -3.44 -13.64
N LEU A 60 -3.31 -3.62 -12.75
CA LEU A 60 -4.32 -4.66 -12.88
C LEU A 60 -5.14 -4.50 -14.17
N ARG A 61 -5.55 -3.26 -14.50
CA ARG A 61 -6.25 -2.95 -15.75
C ARG A 61 -5.36 -3.01 -17.00
N GLY A 62 -4.04 -3.17 -16.84
CA GLY A 62 -3.09 -3.15 -17.95
C GLY A 62 -2.88 -1.77 -18.57
N LYS A 63 -3.23 -0.70 -17.84
CA LYS A 63 -2.97 0.69 -18.26
C LYS A 63 -1.49 1.07 -18.13
N SER A 64 -0.77 0.40 -17.22
CA SER A 64 0.68 0.48 -17.10
C SER A 64 1.30 -0.90 -16.94
N LYS A 65 2.58 -1.01 -17.29
CA LYS A 65 3.42 -2.20 -17.02
C LYS A 65 4.28 -2.03 -15.77
N GLU A 66 4.44 -0.81 -15.30
CA GLU A 66 5.26 -0.48 -14.14
C GLU A 66 4.60 0.61 -13.29
N PHE A 67 4.87 0.58 -12.00
CA PHE A 67 4.40 1.56 -11.04
C PHE A 67 5.44 1.70 -9.94
N GLU A 68 5.83 2.93 -9.66
CA GLU A 68 6.69 3.26 -8.52
C GLU A 68 5.83 3.92 -7.45
N PHE A 69 5.76 3.28 -6.29
CA PHE A 69 5.12 3.84 -5.11
C PHE A 69 6.18 4.51 -4.24
N ILE A 70 5.94 5.78 -3.90
CA ILE A 70 6.77 6.57 -2.99
C ILE A 70 5.87 6.95 -1.80
N GLY A 71 6.31 6.65 -0.58
CA GLY A 71 5.59 7.05 0.62
C GLY A 71 5.46 8.57 0.70
N VAL A 72 4.25 9.09 0.97
CA VAL A 72 4.02 10.53 1.11
C VAL A 72 4.78 11.04 2.32
N ASP A 73 5.53 12.14 2.15
CA ASP A 73 6.44 12.70 3.17
C ASP A 73 7.64 11.78 3.53
N SER A 74 7.83 10.68 2.81
CA SER A 74 9.02 9.83 2.95
C SER A 74 10.09 10.22 1.93
N SER A 75 11.34 10.34 2.39
CA SER A 75 12.48 10.61 1.51
C SER A 75 13.16 9.35 0.97
N LYS A 76 12.83 8.16 1.51
CA LYS A 76 13.56 6.92 1.20
C LYS A 76 12.68 5.68 1.00
N PHE A 77 11.39 5.72 1.33
CA PHE A 77 10.53 4.56 1.16
C PHE A 77 9.95 4.48 -0.25
N ILE A 78 10.49 3.55 -1.05
CA ILE A 78 10.10 3.32 -2.43
C ILE A 78 9.86 1.83 -2.66
N ILE A 79 8.72 1.49 -3.27
CA ILE A 79 8.39 0.15 -3.74
C ILE A 79 8.14 0.23 -5.26
N GLU A 80 8.89 -0.57 -6.03
CA GLU A 80 8.67 -0.66 -7.47
C GLU A 80 7.88 -1.93 -7.80
N PHE A 81 6.90 -1.79 -8.68
CA PHE A 81 6.08 -2.87 -9.19
C PHE A 81 6.27 -2.99 -10.70
N LYS A 82 6.63 -4.17 -11.18
CA LYS A 82 6.86 -4.43 -12.62
C LYS A 82 6.10 -5.66 -13.08
N ILE A 83 5.33 -5.52 -14.15
CA ILE A 83 4.56 -6.61 -14.76
C ILE A 83 5.36 -7.25 -15.88
N ASP A 84 5.48 -8.57 -15.85
CA ASP A 84 6.08 -9.33 -16.94
C ASP A 84 5.07 -9.73 -18.02
N GLU A 85 5.55 -10.36 -19.09
CA GLU A 85 4.74 -10.79 -20.23
C GLU A 85 3.67 -11.84 -19.85
N LYS A 86 3.89 -12.58 -18.76
CA LYS A 86 2.95 -13.58 -18.23
C LYS A 86 1.97 -12.98 -17.23
N ARG A 87 1.96 -11.65 -17.07
CA ARG A 87 1.12 -10.92 -16.10
C ARG A 87 1.44 -11.30 -14.65
N TYR A 88 2.68 -11.67 -14.38
CA TYR A 88 3.21 -11.74 -13.01
C TYR A 88 3.73 -10.36 -12.62
N ILE A 89 3.46 -9.96 -11.38
CA ILE A 89 4.00 -8.75 -10.78
C ILE A 89 5.25 -9.12 -9.98
N LYS A 90 6.33 -8.40 -10.24
CA LYS A 90 7.57 -8.41 -9.46
C LYS A 90 7.58 -7.16 -8.60
N VAL A 91 7.79 -7.34 -7.30
CA VAL A 91 7.87 -6.26 -6.32
C VAL A 91 9.34 -6.08 -5.94
N PHE A 92 9.82 -4.86 -6.00
CA PHE A 92 11.18 -4.49 -5.61
C PHE A 92 11.12 -3.50 -4.46
N TYR A 93 12.01 -3.70 -3.50
CA TYR A 93 12.23 -2.81 -2.37
C TYR A 93 13.73 -2.56 -2.24
N GLN A 94 14.13 -1.30 -2.12
CA GLN A 94 15.56 -0.91 -2.11
C GLN A 94 16.37 -1.50 -3.28
N LYS A 95 15.76 -1.58 -4.47
CA LYS A 95 16.32 -2.15 -5.72
C LYS A 95 16.49 -3.68 -5.73
N GLU A 96 16.10 -4.37 -4.66
CA GLU A 96 16.12 -5.83 -4.59
C GLU A 96 14.74 -6.41 -4.87
N MET A 97 14.67 -7.52 -5.62
CA MET A 97 13.40 -8.21 -5.86
C MET A 97 13.00 -9.00 -4.63
N VAL A 98 11.91 -8.59 -3.99
CA VAL A 98 11.46 -9.16 -2.72
C VAL A 98 10.27 -10.12 -2.88
N PHE A 99 9.54 -10.00 -3.98
CA PHE A 99 8.37 -10.84 -4.24
C PHE A 99 8.07 -10.98 -5.74
N CYS A 100 7.50 -12.12 -6.13
CA CYS A 100 6.95 -12.35 -7.47
C CYS A 100 5.69 -13.22 -7.38
N GLY A 101 4.63 -12.84 -8.08
CA GLY A 101 3.39 -13.61 -8.11
C GLY A 101 2.40 -13.14 -9.18
N GLU A 102 1.29 -13.86 -9.32
CA GLU A 102 0.23 -13.47 -10.26
C GLU A 102 -0.35 -12.11 -9.89
N ILE A 103 -0.49 -11.21 -10.87
CA ILE A 103 -0.92 -9.82 -10.64
C ILE A 103 -2.21 -9.74 -9.82
N LYS A 104 -3.22 -10.55 -10.15
CA LYS A 104 -4.53 -10.52 -9.48
C LYS A 104 -4.41 -10.90 -8.02
N ARG A 105 -3.63 -11.95 -7.71
CA ARG A 105 -3.39 -12.40 -6.34
C ARG A 105 -2.70 -11.31 -5.52
N VAL A 106 -1.60 -10.77 -6.03
CA VAL A 106 -0.81 -9.77 -5.31
C VAL A 106 -1.61 -8.49 -5.10
N VAL A 107 -2.28 -7.98 -6.13
CA VAL A 107 -3.13 -6.79 -6.00
C VAL A 107 -4.28 -7.03 -5.01
N SER A 108 -4.82 -8.25 -4.94
CA SER A 108 -5.82 -8.61 -3.92
C SER A 108 -5.24 -8.58 -2.51
N GLU A 109 -4.05 -9.13 -2.30
CA GLU A 109 -3.38 -9.12 -1.00
C GLU A 109 -3.11 -7.68 -0.54
N PHE A 110 -2.59 -6.82 -1.42
CA PHE A 110 -2.43 -5.38 -1.13
C PHE A 110 -3.76 -4.68 -0.82
N TYR A 111 -4.80 -4.96 -1.60
CA TYR A 111 -6.15 -4.41 -1.36
C TYR A 111 -6.68 -4.79 0.02
N PHE A 112 -6.64 -6.07 0.38
CA PHE A 112 -7.18 -6.54 1.66
C PHE A 112 -6.45 -5.95 2.84
N ALA A 113 -5.14 -5.75 2.71
CA ALA A 113 -4.36 -5.19 3.79
C ALA A 113 -4.54 -3.66 3.93
N CYS A 114 -4.66 -2.93 2.82
CA CYS A 114 -5.09 -1.52 2.85
C CYS A 114 -6.49 -1.39 3.47
N LYS A 115 -7.42 -2.27 3.10
CA LYS A 115 -8.76 -2.31 3.67
C LYS A 115 -8.76 -2.64 5.16
N SER A 116 -7.95 -3.60 5.59
CA SER A 116 -7.81 -3.97 7.01
C SER A 116 -7.30 -2.78 7.83
N THR A 117 -6.30 -2.07 7.31
CA THR A 117 -5.80 -0.82 7.91
C THR A 117 -6.91 0.22 8.01
N TRP A 118 -7.63 0.47 6.92
CA TRP A 118 -8.74 1.41 6.90
C TRP A 118 -9.85 1.04 7.89
N ASP A 119 -10.28 -0.22 7.91
CA ASP A 119 -11.34 -0.69 8.81
C ASP A 119 -10.93 -0.55 10.29
N LYS A 120 -9.63 -0.69 10.60
CA LYS A 120 -9.08 -0.54 11.95
C LYS A 120 -9.05 0.92 12.42
N TYR A 121 -8.61 1.85 11.57
CA TYR A 121 -8.31 3.23 11.99
C TYR A 121 -9.33 4.29 11.53
N SER A 122 -10.19 3.98 10.56
CA SER A 122 -11.18 4.94 10.02
C SER A 122 -12.13 5.53 11.06
N ARG A 123 -12.36 4.84 12.18
CA ARG A 123 -13.21 5.36 13.28
C ARG A 123 -12.51 6.38 14.17
N ILE A 124 -11.18 6.39 14.14
CA ILE A 124 -10.33 7.23 14.99
C ILE A 124 -10.00 8.53 14.26
N LEU A 125 -9.97 8.51 12.92
CA LEU A 125 -9.78 9.72 12.10
C LEU A 125 -10.91 10.74 12.34
N PRO A 126 -10.65 12.06 12.26
CA PRO A 126 -11.68 13.09 12.26
C PRO A 126 -12.71 12.85 11.15
N GLU A 127 -14.01 13.12 11.39
CA GLU A 127 -15.08 12.86 10.40
C GLU A 127 -14.92 13.68 9.11
N ASP A 128 -14.33 14.87 9.20
CA ASP A 128 -14.08 15.80 8.11
C ASP A 128 -12.67 15.67 7.50
N ASP A 129 -11.93 14.61 7.86
CA ASP A 129 -10.60 14.37 7.32
C ASP A 129 -10.64 14.15 5.81
N MET A 130 -9.86 14.94 5.08
CA MET A 130 -9.84 14.94 3.62
C MET A 130 -9.39 13.61 3.01
N CYS A 131 -8.68 12.76 3.76
CA CYS A 131 -8.17 11.49 3.26
C CYS A 131 -9.27 10.42 3.16
N ARG A 132 -10.39 10.59 3.87
CA ARG A 132 -11.46 9.58 3.95
C ARG A 132 -12.05 9.27 2.58
N ASP A 133 -12.48 10.32 1.87
CA ASP A 133 -13.13 10.20 0.56
C ASP A 133 -12.21 9.52 -0.45
N ASP A 134 -10.92 9.88 -0.44
CA ASP A 134 -9.92 9.31 -1.35
C ASP A 134 -9.70 7.82 -1.07
N ILE A 135 -9.50 7.42 0.20
CA ILE A 135 -9.31 6.01 0.54
C ILE A 135 -10.55 5.19 0.15
N GLU A 136 -11.75 5.65 0.52
CA GLU A 136 -12.99 4.94 0.22
C GLU A 136 -13.23 4.80 -1.28
N LEU A 137 -12.97 5.86 -2.04
CA LEU A 137 -13.05 5.86 -3.50
C LEU A 137 -12.13 4.81 -4.11
N TYR A 138 -10.84 4.79 -3.73
CA TYR A 138 -9.87 3.88 -4.34
C TYR A 138 -10.03 2.43 -3.86
N LEU A 139 -10.45 2.20 -2.62
CA LEU A 139 -10.86 0.87 -2.16
C LEU A 139 -12.04 0.36 -3.00
N THR A 140 -13.09 1.16 -3.18
CA THR A 140 -14.28 0.79 -3.96
C THR A 140 -13.92 0.50 -5.41
N ARG A 141 -13.12 1.37 -6.03
CA ARG A 141 -12.67 1.22 -7.42
C ARG A 141 -11.87 -0.05 -7.61
N LEU A 142 -10.83 -0.27 -6.80
CA LEU A 142 -9.96 -1.43 -6.95
C LEU A 142 -10.72 -2.74 -6.72
N TYR A 143 -11.62 -2.77 -5.73
CA TYR A 143 -12.48 -3.92 -5.48
C TYR A 143 -13.37 -4.28 -6.68
N SER A 144 -13.94 -3.27 -7.34
CA SER A 144 -14.72 -3.46 -8.57
C SER A 144 -13.87 -4.11 -9.67
N VAL A 145 -12.62 -3.66 -9.86
CA VAL A 145 -11.70 -4.26 -10.84
C VAL A 145 -11.41 -5.72 -10.50
N LEU A 146 -11.08 -6.00 -9.23
CA LEU A 146 -10.76 -7.35 -8.74
C LEU A 146 -11.90 -8.34 -8.95
N LYS A 147 -13.16 -7.91 -8.83
CA LYS A 147 -14.34 -8.73 -9.11
C LYS A 147 -14.61 -8.97 -10.60
N SER A 148 -14.23 -8.03 -11.45
CA SER A 148 -14.47 -8.08 -12.90
C SER A 148 -13.33 -8.73 -13.71
N SER A 149 -12.14 -8.81 -13.11
CA SER A 149 -10.96 -9.53 -13.63
C SER A 149 -11.00 -10.99 -13.21
#